data_AF-A0AAC8YQ68-F1
#
_entry.id   AF-A0AAC8YQ68-F1
#
_cell.length_a   1.000
_cell.length_b   1.000
_cell.length_c   1.000
_cell.angle_alpha   90.00
_cell.angle_beta   90.00
_cell.angle_gamma   90.00
#
_symmetry.space_group_name_H-M   'P 1'
#
loop_
_entity.id
_entity.type
_entity.pdbx_description
1 polymer ?
#
loop_
_entity_poly.entity_id
_entity_poly.type
_entity_poly.pdbx_seq_one_letter_code
_entity_poly.pdbx_strand_id
1 'polypeptide(L)'
;MKQFEFACGGASFTCAYADVQRLTLDVQGANRNVNLRISDISRSMLGNVPDLLLDLLEIAAYIYCADQRASRGSEKLTLAGSSWRRSMHFTIPVRYPEIWSGAELNSALHETLSFLSDDSYHFSFVAAADPFVEKMAYFDGLLDGVVEADEIALFSGGIDSFAGAVETIVDHGRKVVLVGHHSAPKVFSIQKELIAKLGEAGHANSLFYVSVNITNTGVEAIESTQRSRSFLYASLAFVVARMFGKNAITFFENGIVSFNLPIARDVLGSRATRTTHPKVIRGFERIFSLLAGERIDVRTPYIWLTKKEVVERILDNSFGHLLPRTVSCAHPRSWTTSVRHCGACSQCIDRRFAVLAADAGDLEPATDYAIDLLTGDRSLDEKIRMPVAYVKFCQTILDSGKTQFMVNNPQVASALNYFPDLSCDLALDQIWDMHHRHAAGILSVLEGGLRQYSSALARNTLPPGSLLSLCFSRTHIEAPPLEDYDRQLGEFMDRLAQPVCEFAVDLDAKRIWFRGDYYLDGANFRLVAALIENHRSAKARLVEVPFTRTVKLAEKLEIDEDSLRQQVNRLRNEVANRLAVDQGIVFQINDFIENRQREGYRLAPALREVTRADLSRADH
;
A
#
# COMPACT_ATOMS: atom_id res chain seq x y z
N MET A 1 10.67 -12.69 -6.69
CA MET A 1 9.40 -11.99 -6.93
C MET A 1 8.46 -12.95 -7.64
N LYS A 2 7.28 -13.23 -7.08
CA LYS A 2 6.29 -14.11 -7.72
C LYS A 2 5.70 -13.43 -8.96
N GLN A 3 5.50 -14.19 -10.02
CA GLN A 3 4.98 -13.68 -11.29
C GLN A 3 3.56 -14.20 -11.50
N PHE A 4 2.64 -13.30 -11.77
CA PHE A 4 1.24 -13.59 -12.06
C PHE A 4 0.84 -12.96 -13.38
N GLU A 5 0.07 -13.70 -14.16
CA GLU A 5 -0.54 -13.24 -15.38
C GLU A 5 -2.06 -13.42 -15.30
N PHE A 6 -2.78 -12.35 -15.60
CA PHE A 6 -4.23 -12.27 -15.54
C PHE A 6 -4.79 -11.98 -16.93
N ALA A 7 -5.55 -12.93 -17.46
CA ALA A 7 -6.35 -12.72 -18.65
C ALA A 7 -7.77 -12.37 -18.24
N CYS A 8 -8.23 -11.16 -18.58
CA CYS A 8 -9.50 -10.63 -18.10
C CYS A 8 -10.55 -10.59 -19.22
N GLY A 9 -11.83 -10.70 -18.88
CA GLY A 9 -12.96 -10.48 -19.80
C GLY A 9 -12.90 -11.32 -21.09
N GLY A 10 -12.45 -12.57 -21.01
CA GLY A 10 -12.30 -13.46 -22.17
C GLY A 10 -11.06 -13.22 -23.04
N ALA A 11 -10.12 -12.36 -22.62
CA ALA A 11 -8.84 -12.20 -23.31
C ALA A 11 -7.94 -13.45 -23.18
N SER A 12 -6.89 -13.49 -24.00
CA SER A 12 -5.88 -14.55 -23.96
C SER A 12 -4.66 -14.16 -23.14
N PHE A 13 -3.99 -15.16 -22.57
CA PHE A 13 -2.64 -14.99 -22.02
C PHE A 13 -1.65 -14.61 -23.12
N THR A 14 -0.73 -13.69 -22.81
CA THR A 14 0.23 -13.11 -23.74
C THR A 14 1.69 -13.34 -23.33
N CYS A 15 1.93 -13.79 -22.11
CA CYS A 15 3.25 -13.89 -21.51
C CYS A 15 3.90 -15.26 -21.75
N ALA A 16 5.11 -15.25 -22.32
CA ALA A 16 5.84 -16.47 -22.72
C ALA A 16 6.68 -17.11 -21.60
N TYR A 17 6.67 -16.57 -20.38
CA TYR A 17 7.47 -17.11 -19.28
C TYR A 17 6.94 -18.47 -18.79
N ALA A 18 7.85 -19.40 -18.48
CA ALA A 18 7.51 -20.76 -18.05
C ALA A 18 6.98 -20.83 -16.59
N ASP A 19 7.48 -19.98 -15.69
CA ASP A 19 7.19 -20.02 -14.24
C ASP A 19 6.20 -18.93 -13.77
N VAL A 20 5.12 -18.70 -14.54
CA VAL A 20 4.08 -17.70 -14.23
C VAL A 20 2.78 -18.36 -13.81
N GLN A 21 2.19 -17.89 -12.72
CA GLN A 21 0.84 -18.32 -12.31
C GLN A 21 -0.21 -17.58 -13.14
N ARG A 22 -1.01 -18.34 -13.87
CA ARG A 22 -2.02 -17.81 -14.79
C ARG A 22 -3.41 -17.90 -14.17
N LEU A 23 -4.13 -16.78 -14.16
CA LEU A 23 -5.51 -16.71 -13.66
C LEU A 23 -6.40 -16.01 -14.68
N THR A 24 -7.62 -16.52 -14.86
CA THR A 24 -8.65 -15.82 -15.63
C THR A 24 -9.57 -15.03 -14.71
N LEU A 25 -9.98 -13.83 -15.12
CA LEU A 25 -10.89 -12.97 -14.38
C LEU A 25 -12.00 -12.46 -15.28
N ASP A 26 -13.23 -12.89 -15.05
CA ASP A 26 -14.34 -12.59 -15.96
C ASP A 26 -15.53 -12.01 -15.18
N VAL A 27 -16.01 -10.83 -15.60
CA VAL A 27 -17.23 -10.20 -15.05
C VAL A 27 -18.52 -10.77 -15.66
N GLN A 28 -18.42 -11.45 -16.81
CA GLN A 28 -19.55 -12.03 -17.54
C GLN A 28 -19.20 -13.36 -18.22
N GLY A 29 -20.20 -13.96 -18.88
CA GLY A 29 -20.05 -15.23 -19.59
C GLY A 29 -20.06 -16.46 -18.67
N ALA A 30 -19.86 -17.63 -19.27
CA ALA A 30 -19.94 -18.92 -18.57
C ALA A 30 -18.85 -19.09 -17.48
N ASN A 31 -17.72 -18.41 -17.62
CA ASN A 31 -16.59 -18.47 -16.69
C ASN A 31 -16.59 -17.34 -15.64
N ARG A 32 -17.70 -16.59 -15.51
CA ARG A 32 -17.81 -15.45 -14.59
C ARG A 32 -17.36 -15.83 -13.18
N ASN A 33 -16.30 -15.16 -12.73
CA ASN A 33 -15.72 -15.36 -11.41
C ASN A 33 -15.44 -14.02 -10.69
N VAL A 34 -15.72 -12.89 -11.33
CA VAL A 34 -15.76 -11.57 -10.73
C VAL A 34 -17.20 -11.11 -10.72
N ASN A 35 -17.70 -10.74 -9.55
CA ASN A 35 -18.98 -10.05 -9.43
C ASN A 35 -18.74 -8.55 -9.41
N LEU A 36 -19.28 -7.86 -10.41
CA LEU A 36 -19.29 -6.41 -10.55
C LEU A 36 -20.75 -6.00 -10.81
N ARG A 37 -21.42 -5.40 -9.82
CA ARG A 37 -22.85 -5.02 -9.93
C ARG A 37 -23.02 -3.57 -10.36
N ILE A 38 -22.89 -3.29 -11.65
CA ILE A 38 -23.00 -1.93 -12.19
C ILE A 38 -24.43 -1.41 -12.08
N SER A 39 -25.43 -2.30 -12.11
CA SER A 39 -26.81 -1.95 -11.83
C SER A 39 -27.03 -1.32 -10.45
N ASP A 40 -26.14 -1.54 -9.46
CA ASP A 40 -26.22 -0.83 -8.18
C ASP A 40 -26.01 0.68 -8.36
N ILE A 41 -25.09 1.10 -9.24
CA ILE A 41 -24.88 2.50 -9.61
C ILE A 41 -26.02 2.97 -10.51
N SER A 42 -26.30 2.23 -11.59
CA SER A 42 -27.22 2.70 -12.63
C SER A 42 -28.66 2.85 -12.10
N ARG A 43 -29.10 2.01 -11.16
CA ARG A 43 -30.40 2.16 -10.49
C ARG A 43 -30.43 3.31 -9.50
N SER A 44 -29.36 3.50 -8.74
CA SER A 44 -29.27 4.61 -7.80
C SER A 44 -29.27 5.93 -8.56
N MET A 45 -28.54 5.99 -9.67
CA MET A 45 -28.37 7.18 -10.50
C MET A 45 -29.47 7.34 -11.56
N LEU A 46 -30.38 6.37 -11.76
CA LEU A 46 -31.38 6.39 -12.84
C LEU A 46 -30.78 6.72 -14.24
N GLY A 47 -29.56 6.26 -14.49
CA GLY A 47 -28.79 6.59 -15.68
C GLY A 47 -27.73 5.53 -15.98
N ASN A 48 -27.39 5.36 -17.26
CA ASN A 48 -26.36 4.43 -17.67
C ASN A 48 -24.96 5.04 -17.44
N VAL A 49 -24.02 4.21 -16.99
CA VAL A 49 -22.62 4.61 -16.86
C VAL A 49 -22.00 4.73 -18.26
N PRO A 50 -21.31 5.84 -18.59
CA PRO A 50 -20.59 6.00 -19.85
C PRO A 50 -19.56 4.88 -20.10
N ASP A 51 -19.38 4.50 -21.36
CA ASP A 51 -18.56 3.35 -21.76
C ASP A 51 -17.09 3.44 -21.27
N LEU A 52 -16.47 4.63 -21.28
CA LEU A 52 -15.12 4.83 -20.74
C LEU A 52 -15.06 4.63 -19.21
N LEU A 53 -16.13 5.01 -18.50
CA LEU A 53 -16.23 4.82 -17.05
C LEU A 53 -16.57 3.37 -16.69
N LEU A 54 -17.27 2.64 -17.57
CA LEU A 54 -17.44 1.19 -17.45
C LEU A 54 -16.09 0.46 -17.54
N ASP A 55 -15.23 0.84 -18.51
CA ASP A 55 -13.88 0.28 -18.61
C ASP A 55 -13.10 0.46 -17.29
N LEU A 56 -13.16 1.65 -16.68
CA LEU A 56 -12.50 1.93 -15.40
C LEU A 56 -13.02 1.02 -14.26
N LEU A 57 -14.33 0.81 -14.17
CA LEU A 57 -14.93 -0.08 -13.17
C LEU A 57 -14.49 -1.53 -13.35
N GLU A 58 -14.44 -2.01 -14.60
CA GLU A 58 -13.95 -3.35 -14.93
C GLU A 58 -12.47 -3.50 -14.54
N ILE A 59 -11.61 -2.55 -14.95
CA ILE A 59 -10.18 -2.55 -14.60
C ILE A 59 -9.98 -2.57 -13.09
N ALA A 60 -10.68 -1.69 -12.36
CA ALA A 60 -10.59 -1.63 -10.91
C ALA A 60 -11.08 -2.92 -10.23
N ALA A 61 -12.16 -3.53 -10.74
CA ALA A 61 -12.68 -4.80 -10.25
C ALA A 61 -11.69 -5.95 -10.49
N TYR A 62 -11.07 -6.01 -11.67
CA TYR A 62 -10.06 -7.02 -12.00
C TYR A 62 -8.83 -6.90 -11.10
N ILE A 63 -8.30 -5.69 -10.93
CA ILE A 63 -7.14 -5.44 -10.05
C ILE A 63 -7.47 -5.85 -8.59
N TYR A 64 -8.64 -5.44 -8.08
CA TYR A 64 -9.07 -5.77 -6.72
C TYR A 64 -9.25 -7.29 -6.51
N CYS A 65 -9.85 -7.98 -7.48
CA CYS A 65 -10.07 -9.41 -7.41
C CYS A 65 -8.76 -10.20 -7.57
N ALA A 66 -7.87 -9.77 -8.46
CA ALA A 66 -6.53 -10.32 -8.64
C ALA A 66 -5.69 -10.21 -7.36
N ASP A 67 -5.73 -9.04 -6.72
CA ASP A 67 -5.01 -8.77 -5.47
C ASP A 67 -5.36 -9.79 -4.37
N GLN A 68 -6.62 -10.25 -4.31
CA GLN A 68 -7.08 -11.26 -3.36
C GLN A 68 -6.75 -12.71 -3.74
N ARG A 69 -6.49 -12.99 -5.01
CA ARG A 69 -6.19 -14.34 -5.52
C ARG A 69 -4.69 -14.61 -5.62
N ALA A 70 -3.86 -13.58 -5.69
CA ALA A 70 -2.42 -13.72 -5.81
C ALA A 70 -1.73 -13.67 -4.45
N SER A 71 -1.48 -14.82 -3.82
CA SER A 71 -0.86 -14.85 -2.49
C SER A 71 0.56 -14.24 -2.48
N ARG A 72 0.80 -13.29 -1.57
CA ARG A 72 2.15 -12.78 -1.23
C ARG A 72 3.00 -13.80 -0.43
N GLY A 73 2.44 -14.96 -0.08
CA GLY A 73 3.12 -15.99 0.70
C GLY A 73 2.76 -15.93 2.19
N SER A 74 3.70 -16.30 3.05
CA SER A 74 3.50 -16.34 4.50
C SER A 74 3.60 -14.94 5.10
N GLU A 75 2.79 -14.67 6.13
CA GLU A 75 2.95 -13.48 6.98
C GLU A 75 4.29 -13.49 7.71
N LYS A 76 4.88 -14.67 7.94
CA LYS A 76 6.25 -14.80 8.46
C LYS A 76 7.20 -14.42 7.33
N LEU A 77 7.86 -13.27 7.45
CA LEU A 77 8.86 -12.71 6.50
C LEU A 77 10.12 -13.60 6.41
N THR A 78 9.97 -14.88 6.08
CA THR A 78 11.09 -15.77 5.78
C THR A 78 11.86 -15.19 4.59
N LEU A 79 13.19 -15.21 4.66
CA LEU A 79 14.08 -14.65 3.63
C LEU A 79 13.83 -13.15 3.35
N ALA A 80 13.72 -12.34 4.42
CA ALA A 80 13.61 -10.88 4.36
C ALA A 80 12.47 -10.34 3.47
N GLY A 81 11.34 -11.07 3.38
CA GLY A 81 10.20 -10.63 2.58
C GLY A 81 10.38 -10.75 1.06
N SER A 82 11.36 -11.54 0.58
CA SER A 82 11.61 -11.77 -0.85
C SER A 82 10.40 -12.30 -1.65
N SER A 83 9.43 -12.90 -0.96
CA SER A 83 8.16 -13.38 -1.52
C SER A 83 7.02 -12.34 -1.48
N TRP A 84 7.19 -11.23 -0.76
CA TRP A 84 6.15 -10.23 -0.50
C TRP A 84 5.69 -9.49 -1.74
N ARG A 85 6.63 -9.08 -2.59
CA ARG A 85 6.33 -8.35 -3.83
C ARG A 85 5.91 -9.32 -4.93
N ARG A 86 4.90 -8.92 -5.69
CA ARG A 86 4.38 -9.64 -6.85
C ARG A 86 4.63 -8.80 -8.11
N SER A 87 4.82 -9.48 -9.23
CA SER A 87 4.67 -8.88 -10.55
C SER A 87 3.34 -9.34 -11.12
N MET A 88 2.48 -8.40 -11.49
CA MET A 88 1.13 -8.66 -11.94
C MET A 88 0.97 -8.12 -13.35
N HIS A 89 0.84 -9.03 -14.32
CA HIS A 89 0.63 -8.72 -15.73
C HIS A 89 -0.85 -8.91 -16.06
N PHE A 90 -1.50 -7.89 -16.58
CA PHE A 90 -2.92 -7.91 -16.92
C PHE A 90 -3.09 -7.71 -18.42
N THR A 91 -3.88 -8.59 -19.04
CA THR A 91 -4.45 -8.37 -20.37
C THR A 91 -5.93 -8.10 -20.21
N ILE A 92 -6.37 -6.88 -20.51
CA ILE A 92 -7.74 -6.40 -20.24
C ILE A 92 -8.38 -5.90 -21.54
N PRO A 93 -9.53 -6.47 -21.96
CA PRO A 93 -10.31 -5.92 -23.05
C PRO A 93 -11.03 -4.65 -22.58
N VAL A 94 -10.95 -3.60 -23.38
CA VAL A 94 -11.55 -2.28 -23.12
C VAL A 94 -12.25 -1.76 -24.37
N ARG A 95 -13.20 -0.84 -24.18
CA ARG A 95 -13.97 -0.23 -25.28
C ARG A 95 -13.15 0.83 -26.02
N TYR A 96 -12.23 1.50 -25.33
CA TYR A 96 -11.36 2.54 -25.91
C TYR A 96 -9.86 2.23 -25.76
N PRO A 97 -9.30 1.23 -26.49
CA PRO A 97 -7.91 0.80 -26.34
C PRO A 97 -6.88 1.91 -26.57
N GLU A 98 -7.17 2.86 -27.44
CA GLU A 98 -6.33 4.01 -27.76
C GLU A 98 -6.15 4.96 -26.58
N ILE A 99 -7.16 5.10 -25.71
CA ILE A 99 -7.08 5.90 -24.49
C ILE A 99 -6.27 5.13 -23.44
N TRP A 100 -6.65 3.88 -23.16
CA TRP A 100 -6.04 3.07 -22.11
C TRP A 100 -4.58 2.67 -22.41
N SER A 101 -4.24 2.51 -23.68
CA SER A 101 -2.87 2.24 -24.14
C SER A 101 -2.02 3.51 -24.30
N GLY A 102 -2.60 4.69 -24.06
CA GLY A 102 -1.87 5.95 -24.04
C GLY A 102 -0.74 5.91 -23.00
N ALA A 103 0.46 6.33 -23.40
CA ALA A 103 1.67 6.21 -22.60
C ALA A 103 1.53 6.86 -21.20
N GLU A 104 0.93 8.06 -21.15
CA GLU A 104 0.75 8.81 -19.91
C GLU A 104 -0.19 8.12 -18.91
N LEU A 105 -1.33 7.61 -19.39
CA LEU A 105 -2.31 6.93 -18.54
C LEU A 105 -1.77 5.58 -18.06
N ASN A 106 -1.10 4.83 -18.93
CA ASN A 106 -0.50 3.55 -18.58
C ASN A 106 0.63 3.75 -17.53
N SER A 107 1.50 4.75 -17.71
CA SER A 107 2.52 5.16 -16.72
C SER A 107 1.87 5.55 -15.39
N ALA A 108 0.81 6.37 -15.41
CA ALA A 108 0.12 6.81 -14.20
C ALA A 108 -0.51 5.62 -13.43
N LEU A 109 -1.13 4.67 -14.12
CA LEU A 109 -1.67 3.44 -13.53
C LEU A 109 -0.54 2.59 -12.93
N HIS A 110 0.54 2.37 -13.67
CA HIS A 110 1.71 1.61 -13.21
C HIS A 110 2.30 2.20 -11.93
N GLU A 111 2.66 3.48 -11.94
CA GLU A 111 3.34 4.16 -10.83
C GLU A 111 2.46 4.22 -9.58
N THR A 112 1.18 4.57 -9.76
CA THR A 112 0.24 4.75 -8.64
C THR A 112 -0.05 3.41 -7.96
N LEU A 113 -0.37 2.38 -8.73
CA LEU A 113 -0.70 1.06 -8.19
C LEU A 113 0.54 0.38 -7.59
N SER A 114 1.70 0.51 -8.23
CA SER A 114 2.95 -0.06 -7.72
C SER A 114 3.34 0.57 -6.38
N PHE A 115 3.21 1.89 -6.25
CA PHE A 115 3.45 2.55 -4.97
C PHE A 115 2.39 2.18 -3.92
N LEU A 116 1.11 2.12 -4.29
CA LEU A 116 0.01 1.76 -3.39
C LEU A 116 0.19 0.37 -2.77
N SER A 117 0.51 -0.64 -3.58
CA SER A 117 0.52 -2.04 -3.14
C SER A 117 1.90 -2.64 -2.86
N ASP A 118 2.98 -1.95 -3.27
CA ASP A 118 4.36 -2.47 -3.27
C ASP A 118 4.55 -3.66 -4.25
N ASP A 119 3.67 -3.82 -5.23
CA ASP A 119 3.82 -4.74 -6.37
C ASP A 119 4.33 -4.02 -7.62
N SER A 120 4.62 -4.79 -8.67
CA SER A 120 4.85 -4.27 -10.02
C SER A 120 3.63 -4.62 -10.89
N TYR A 121 3.08 -3.63 -11.59
CA TYR A 121 1.93 -3.82 -12.49
C TYR A 121 2.33 -3.65 -13.95
N HIS A 122 1.80 -4.47 -14.84
CA HIS A 122 1.94 -4.28 -16.28
C HIS A 122 0.57 -4.47 -16.93
N PHE A 123 0.17 -3.55 -17.80
CA PHE A 123 -1.14 -3.56 -18.43
C PHE A 123 -1.02 -3.61 -19.95
N SER A 124 -1.69 -4.61 -20.55
CA SER A 124 -1.91 -4.76 -21.98
C SER A 124 -3.41 -4.59 -22.25
N PHE A 125 -3.79 -3.46 -22.84
CA PHE A 125 -5.18 -3.20 -23.19
C PHE A 125 -5.47 -3.62 -24.63
N VAL A 126 -6.56 -4.36 -24.83
CA VAL A 126 -6.99 -4.86 -26.15
C VAL A 126 -8.42 -4.44 -26.44
N ALA A 127 -8.83 -4.42 -27.71
CA ALA A 127 -10.22 -4.12 -28.06
C ALA A 127 -11.17 -5.20 -27.53
N ALA A 128 -12.22 -4.78 -26.82
CA ALA A 128 -13.27 -5.68 -26.37
C ALA A 128 -14.10 -6.19 -27.56
N ALA A 129 -14.11 -7.52 -27.78
CA ALA A 129 -14.93 -8.15 -28.81
C ALA A 129 -16.41 -8.28 -28.39
N ASP A 130 -16.65 -8.58 -27.12
CA ASP A 130 -17.97 -8.67 -26.49
C ASP A 130 -17.94 -7.89 -25.16
N PRO A 131 -18.06 -6.55 -25.20
CA PRO A 131 -17.96 -5.73 -24.00
C PRO A 131 -19.12 -6.03 -23.04
N PHE A 132 -18.88 -5.89 -21.73
CA PHE A 132 -19.92 -6.05 -20.72
C PHE A 132 -21.05 -5.01 -20.92
N VAL A 133 -22.28 -5.44 -21.19
CA VAL A 133 -23.41 -4.51 -21.35
C VAL A 133 -24.46 -4.78 -20.28
N GLU A 134 -24.41 -4.01 -19.19
CA GLU A 134 -25.50 -3.89 -18.23
C GLU A 134 -26.19 -2.52 -18.42
N LYS A 135 -26.67 -2.24 -19.64
CA LYS A 135 -27.44 -1.02 -19.95
C LYS A 135 -28.91 -1.26 -19.62
N MET A 136 -29.46 -0.42 -18.74
CA MET A 136 -30.89 -0.43 -18.42
C MET A 136 -31.61 0.62 -19.28
N ALA A 137 -32.91 0.41 -19.52
CA ALA A 137 -33.75 1.36 -20.24
C ALA A 137 -34.09 2.55 -19.34
N TYR A 138 -33.16 3.50 -19.23
CA TYR A 138 -33.40 4.83 -18.69
C TYR A 138 -33.57 5.82 -19.84
N PHE A 139 -34.41 6.83 -19.68
CA PHE A 139 -34.41 7.96 -20.62
C PHE A 139 -33.23 8.88 -20.28
N ASP A 140 -32.43 9.25 -21.28
CA ASP A 140 -31.36 10.23 -21.10
C ASP A 140 -31.92 11.53 -20.50
N GLY A 141 -31.26 12.06 -19.46
CA GLY A 141 -31.67 13.29 -18.77
C GLY A 141 -32.61 13.14 -17.56
N LEU A 142 -32.92 11.92 -17.10
CA LEU A 142 -33.77 11.70 -15.91
C LEU A 142 -33.16 12.27 -14.61
N LEU A 143 -31.84 12.49 -14.58
CA LEU A 143 -31.09 13.08 -13.48
C LEU A 143 -31.17 14.60 -13.40
N ASP A 144 -31.68 15.31 -14.42
CA ASP A 144 -31.76 16.78 -14.46
C ASP A 144 -32.69 17.38 -13.37
N GLY A 145 -33.24 16.55 -12.48
CA GLY A 145 -34.01 16.99 -11.31
C GLY A 145 -33.83 16.16 -10.03
N VAL A 146 -32.85 15.25 -9.95
CA VAL A 146 -32.74 14.31 -8.81
C VAL A 146 -31.47 14.56 -8.00
N VAL A 147 -31.61 15.41 -6.99
CA VAL A 147 -30.63 15.74 -5.93
C VAL A 147 -29.36 16.43 -6.43
N GLU A 148 -29.31 17.76 -6.30
CA GLU A 148 -28.03 18.47 -6.33
C GLU A 148 -27.14 17.98 -5.18
N ALA A 149 -25.98 17.44 -5.53
CA ALA A 149 -24.93 17.08 -4.57
C ALA A 149 -23.90 18.21 -4.50
N ASP A 150 -23.50 18.61 -3.30
CA ASP A 150 -22.38 19.52 -3.12
C ASP A 150 -21.05 18.77 -3.09
N GLU A 151 -21.06 17.52 -2.60
CA GLU A 151 -19.86 16.74 -2.35
C GLU A 151 -20.05 15.25 -2.63
N ILE A 152 -19.02 14.60 -3.18
CA ILE A 152 -18.96 13.15 -3.40
C ILE A 152 -17.90 12.59 -2.48
N ALA A 153 -18.30 11.88 -1.43
CA ALA A 153 -17.39 11.40 -0.40
C ALA A 153 -17.40 9.88 -0.29
N LEU A 154 -16.23 9.29 -0.11
CA LEU A 154 -16.11 7.86 0.09
C LEU A 154 -16.58 7.46 1.49
N PHE A 155 -17.33 6.36 1.58
CA PHE A 155 -17.97 5.93 2.81
C PHE A 155 -17.75 4.45 3.09
N SER A 156 -16.84 4.15 4.03
CA SER A 156 -16.50 2.77 4.42
C SER A 156 -17.37 2.26 5.57
N GLY A 157 -17.99 3.15 6.35
CA GLY A 157 -18.65 2.85 7.62
C GLY A 157 -17.69 2.83 8.81
N GLY A 158 -16.42 3.20 8.60
CA GLY A 158 -15.45 3.48 9.66
C GLY A 158 -15.62 4.86 10.26
N ILE A 159 -14.98 5.08 11.42
CA ILE A 159 -15.09 6.31 12.21
C ILE A 159 -14.75 7.57 11.39
N ASP A 160 -13.66 7.56 10.63
CA ASP A 160 -13.21 8.69 9.82
C ASP A 160 -14.22 9.10 8.74
N SER A 161 -14.69 8.12 7.95
CA SER A 161 -15.70 8.39 6.93
C SER A 161 -17.05 8.82 7.51
N PHE A 162 -17.37 8.37 8.73
CA PHE A 162 -18.57 8.79 9.43
C PHE A 162 -18.44 10.21 10.00
N ALA A 163 -17.30 10.54 10.61
CA ALA A 163 -16.98 11.90 11.05
C ALA A 163 -17.08 12.90 9.90
N GLY A 164 -16.49 12.57 8.75
CA GLY A 164 -16.56 13.42 7.55
C GLY A 164 -17.98 13.58 7.00
N ALA A 165 -18.78 12.51 7.00
CA ALA A 165 -20.18 12.61 6.61
C ALA A 165 -20.97 13.51 7.57
N VAL A 166 -20.77 13.36 8.87
CA VAL A 166 -21.41 14.18 9.91
C VAL A 166 -21.00 15.65 9.77
N GLU A 167 -19.70 15.95 9.74
CA GLU A 167 -19.19 17.32 9.63
C GLU A 167 -19.69 18.02 8.35
N THR A 168 -19.65 17.35 7.19
CA THR A 168 -20.15 17.91 5.93
C THR A 168 -21.65 18.21 5.97
N ILE A 169 -22.46 17.32 6.56
CA ILE A 169 -23.91 17.48 6.61
C ILE A 169 -24.33 18.50 7.67
N VAL A 170 -23.74 18.43 8.85
CA VAL A 170 -24.22 19.10 10.06
C VAL A 170 -23.57 20.46 10.24
N ASP A 171 -22.23 20.52 10.15
CA ASP A 171 -21.47 21.75 10.35
C ASP A 171 -21.50 22.61 9.09
N HIS A 172 -21.23 22.01 7.93
CA HIS A 172 -21.17 22.74 6.66
C HIS A 172 -22.54 22.91 5.98
N GLY A 173 -23.57 22.17 6.40
CA GLY A 173 -24.91 22.23 5.79
C GLY A 173 -24.96 21.78 4.32
N ARG A 174 -24.01 20.93 3.89
CA ARG A 174 -23.84 20.51 2.50
C ARG A 174 -24.51 19.17 2.22
N LYS A 175 -25.02 19.01 1.00
CA LYS A 175 -25.57 17.75 0.51
C LYS A 175 -24.44 16.84 0.04
N VAL A 176 -24.37 15.63 0.57
CA VAL A 176 -23.30 14.68 0.27
C VAL A 176 -23.81 13.42 -0.39
N VAL A 177 -23.10 12.94 -1.40
CA VAL A 177 -23.24 11.60 -1.95
C VAL A 177 -22.16 10.73 -1.32
N LEU A 178 -22.59 9.76 -0.52
CA LEU A 178 -21.74 8.77 0.11
C LEU A 178 -21.57 7.57 -0.83
N VAL A 179 -20.33 7.26 -1.19
CA VAL A 179 -20.00 6.16 -2.10
C VAL A 179 -19.31 5.04 -1.32
N GLY A 180 -19.99 3.91 -1.20
CA GLY A 180 -19.51 2.73 -0.50
C GLY A 180 -19.18 1.56 -1.43
N HIS A 181 -18.28 0.71 -0.97
CA HIS A 181 -18.10 -0.65 -1.49
C HIS A 181 -18.34 -1.65 -0.36
N HIS A 182 -18.94 -2.78 -0.70
CA HIS A 182 -19.11 -3.86 0.26
C HIS A 182 -18.68 -5.20 -0.33
N SER A 183 -17.70 -5.83 0.33
CA SER A 183 -17.24 -7.19 0.00
C SER A 183 -17.95 -8.28 0.82
N ALA A 184 -18.77 -7.89 1.81
CA ALA A 184 -19.49 -8.80 2.68
C ALA A 184 -20.79 -8.15 3.20
N PRO A 185 -21.86 -8.94 3.45
CA PRO A 185 -23.14 -8.41 3.97
C PRO A 185 -23.00 -7.62 5.28
N LYS A 186 -22.08 -8.03 6.17
CA LYS A 186 -21.83 -7.34 7.45
C LYS A 186 -21.39 -5.89 7.26
N VAL A 187 -20.52 -5.62 6.28
CA VAL A 187 -20.03 -4.26 5.97
C VAL A 187 -21.17 -3.39 5.44
N PHE A 188 -21.96 -3.94 4.52
CA PHE A 188 -23.12 -3.23 3.96
C PHE A 188 -24.16 -2.90 5.04
N SER A 189 -24.41 -3.80 5.98
CA SER A 189 -25.32 -3.57 7.10
C SER A 189 -24.88 -2.39 7.98
N ILE A 190 -23.59 -2.25 8.26
CA ILE A 190 -23.05 -1.13 9.05
C ILE A 190 -23.23 0.19 8.30
N GLN A 191 -22.87 0.23 7.02
CA GLN A 191 -23.03 1.44 6.21
C GLN A 191 -24.50 1.88 6.18
N LYS A 192 -25.42 0.95 5.92
CA LYS A 192 -26.88 1.22 5.95
C LYS A 192 -27.39 1.66 7.32
N GLU A 193 -26.92 1.04 8.41
CA GLU A 193 -27.29 1.43 9.77
C GLU A 193 -26.92 2.89 10.04
N LEU A 194 -25.69 3.29 9.71
CA LEU A 194 -25.22 4.68 9.90
C LEU A 194 -26.01 5.68 9.04
N ILE A 195 -26.27 5.34 7.78
CA ILE A 195 -27.04 6.19 6.86
C ILE A 195 -28.49 6.37 7.34
N ALA A 196 -29.14 5.29 7.75
CA ALA A 196 -30.48 5.34 8.30
C ALA A 196 -30.53 6.23 9.56
N LYS A 197 -29.52 6.12 10.44
CA LYS A 197 -29.43 6.93 11.66
C LYS A 197 -29.20 8.42 11.38
N LEU A 198 -28.40 8.76 10.37
CA LEU A 198 -28.29 10.15 9.91
C LEU A 198 -29.63 10.67 9.35
N GLY A 199 -30.35 9.82 8.61
CA GLY A 199 -31.70 10.13 8.12
C GLY A 199 -32.72 10.36 9.24
N GLU A 200 -32.75 9.48 10.24
CA GLU A 200 -33.58 9.57 11.45
C GLU A 200 -33.28 10.84 12.26
N ALA A 201 -32.04 11.32 12.23
CA ALA A 201 -31.63 12.57 12.86
C ALA A 201 -32.04 13.84 12.06
N GLY A 202 -32.81 13.69 10.97
CA GLY A 202 -33.33 14.82 10.19
C GLY A 202 -32.52 15.16 8.94
N HIS A 203 -31.48 14.39 8.61
CA HIS A 203 -30.59 14.70 7.48
C HIS A 203 -30.86 13.89 6.21
N ALA A 204 -32.02 13.21 6.12
CA ALA A 204 -32.36 12.35 4.97
C ALA A 204 -32.30 13.08 3.61
N ASN A 205 -32.63 14.39 3.58
CA ASN A 205 -32.59 15.20 2.36
C ASN A 205 -31.19 15.75 2.01
N SER A 206 -30.21 15.57 2.90
CA SER A 206 -28.84 16.04 2.73
C SER A 206 -27.86 14.92 2.41
N LEU A 207 -28.36 13.70 2.26
CA LEU A 207 -27.53 12.53 2.00
C LEU A 207 -28.12 11.70 0.87
N PHE A 208 -27.25 11.22 0.00
CA PHE A 208 -27.53 10.19 -0.99
C PHE A 208 -26.48 9.09 -0.84
N TYR A 209 -26.86 7.82 -1.04
CA TYR A 209 -25.94 6.72 -0.84
C TYR A 209 -25.93 5.76 -2.02
N VAL A 210 -24.74 5.53 -2.55
CA VAL A 210 -24.46 4.56 -3.60
C VAL A 210 -23.53 3.51 -3.03
N SER A 211 -23.95 2.24 -3.02
CA SER A 211 -23.10 1.12 -2.59
C SER A 211 -23.00 0.09 -3.68
N VAL A 212 -21.77 -0.32 -4.00
CA VAL A 212 -21.54 -1.27 -5.09
C VAL A 212 -20.92 -2.55 -4.54
N ASN A 213 -21.52 -3.68 -4.92
CA ASN A 213 -20.96 -4.99 -4.58
C ASN A 213 -19.92 -5.41 -5.62
N ILE A 214 -18.66 -5.52 -5.19
CA ILE A 214 -17.57 -6.03 -6.03
C ILE A 214 -16.80 -7.10 -5.26
N THR A 215 -16.80 -8.33 -5.75
CA THR A 215 -16.22 -9.49 -5.05
C THR A 215 -15.77 -10.57 -6.01
N ASN A 216 -14.84 -11.42 -5.56
CA ASN A 216 -14.62 -12.74 -6.14
C ASN A 216 -15.87 -13.63 -5.96
N THR A 217 -16.20 -14.45 -6.96
CA THR A 217 -17.26 -15.47 -6.87
C THR A 217 -16.72 -16.85 -7.18
N GLY A 218 -17.15 -17.85 -6.41
CA GLY A 218 -16.72 -19.24 -6.59
C GLY A 218 -15.25 -19.52 -6.21
N VAL A 219 -14.52 -18.53 -5.70
CA VAL A 219 -13.11 -18.63 -5.32
C VAL A 219 -12.88 -17.94 -3.98
N GLU A 220 -12.14 -18.60 -3.08
CA GLU A 220 -11.76 -18.02 -1.80
C GLU A 220 -10.64 -16.98 -1.98
N ALA A 221 -10.76 -15.84 -1.29
CA ALA A 221 -9.67 -14.88 -1.19
C ALA A 221 -8.55 -15.44 -0.30
N ILE A 222 -7.40 -15.76 -0.90
CA ILE A 222 -6.21 -16.30 -0.23
C ILE A 222 -5.23 -15.21 0.21
N GLU A 223 -5.36 -14.00 -0.33
CA GLU A 223 -4.59 -12.81 0.05
C GLU A 223 -5.51 -11.83 0.79
N SER A 224 -5.23 -11.60 2.07
CA SER A 224 -6.10 -10.86 2.99
C SER A 224 -5.76 -9.36 3.08
N THR A 225 -4.60 -8.92 2.55
CA THR A 225 -4.12 -7.53 2.73
C THR A 225 -4.89 -6.49 1.93
N GLN A 226 -5.49 -6.86 0.80
CA GLN A 226 -6.35 -6.00 -0.04
C GLN A 226 -5.77 -4.61 -0.33
N ARG A 227 -4.48 -4.55 -0.69
CA ARG A 227 -3.74 -3.29 -0.84
C ARG A 227 -4.21 -2.42 -2.00
N SER A 228 -4.84 -3.00 -3.00
CA SER A 228 -5.42 -2.27 -4.14
C SER A 228 -6.81 -1.69 -3.87
N ARG A 229 -7.40 -1.95 -2.69
CA ARG A 229 -8.79 -1.59 -2.37
C ARG A 229 -9.07 -0.08 -2.51
N SER A 230 -8.14 0.81 -2.17
CA SER A 230 -8.40 2.26 -2.35
C SER A 230 -8.55 2.67 -3.79
N PHE A 231 -7.87 2.01 -4.74
CA PHE A 231 -8.07 2.29 -6.16
C PHE A 231 -9.50 1.96 -6.59
N LEU A 232 -10.05 0.83 -6.12
CA LEU A 232 -11.45 0.47 -6.36
C LEU A 232 -12.42 1.54 -5.81
N TYR A 233 -12.21 1.94 -4.56
CA TYR A 233 -13.00 2.97 -3.91
C TYR A 233 -12.92 4.32 -4.64
N ALA A 234 -11.71 4.75 -5.02
CA ALA A 234 -11.47 5.98 -5.77
C ALA A 234 -12.18 5.94 -7.14
N SER A 235 -12.06 4.83 -7.86
CA SER A 235 -12.70 4.64 -9.17
C SER A 235 -14.23 4.69 -9.06
N LEU A 236 -14.82 4.04 -8.06
CA LEU A 236 -16.27 4.12 -7.81
C LEU A 236 -16.72 5.56 -7.53
N ALA A 237 -16.00 6.26 -6.66
CA ALA A 237 -16.33 7.64 -6.32
C ALA A 237 -16.18 8.58 -7.53
N PHE A 238 -15.14 8.38 -8.34
CA PHE A 238 -14.94 9.15 -9.56
C PHE A 238 -16.07 8.92 -10.56
N VAL A 239 -16.48 7.66 -10.80
CA VAL A 239 -17.61 7.36 -11.68
C VAL A 239 -18.89 8.03 -11.18
N VAL A 240 -19.20 7.89 -9.89
CA VAL A 240 -20.37 8.56 -9.30
C VAL A 240 -20.26 10.08 -9.43
N ALA A 241 -19.09 10.67 -9.18
CA ALA A 241 -18.88 12.11 -9.35
C ALA A 241 -19.15 12.58 -10.77
N ARG A 242 -18.66 11.86 -11.78
CA ARG A 242 -18.94 12.17 -13.19
C ARG A 242 -20.42 12.08 -13.52
N MET A 243 -21.13 11.09 -12.97
CA MET A 243 -22.58 10.96 -13.15
C MET A 243 -23.37 12.09 -12.47
N PHE A 244 -22.83 12.72 -11.44
CA PHE A 244 -23.36 13.94 -10.81
C PHE A 244 -22.83 15.25 -11.42
N GLY A 245 -22.07 15.18 -12.52
CA GLY A 245 -21.45 16.36 -13.14
C GLY A 245 -20.42 17.07 -12.24
N LYS A 246 -19.71 16.31 -11.39
CA LYS A 246 -18.71 16.82 -10.46
C LYS A 246 -17.30 16.40 -10.87
N ASN A 247 -16.35 17.27 -10.49
CA ASN A 247 -14.92 17.11 -10.79
C ASN A 247 -14.09 16.90 -9.52
N ALA A 248 -14.73 16.55 -8.40
CA ALA A 248 -14.03 16.34 -7.14
C ALA A 248 -14.62 15.15 -6.36
N ILE A 249 -13.73 14.41 -5.69
CA ILE A 249 -14.09 13.37 -4.72
C ILE A 249 -13.35 13.60 -3.39
N THR A 250 -13.92 13.19 -2.27
CA THR A 250 -13.35 13.38 -0.93
C THR A 250 -13.09 12.08 -0.20
N PHE A 251 -11.85 11.92 0.29
CA PHE A 251 -11.44 10.89 1.24
C PHE A 251 -11.35 11.48 2.65
N PHE A 252 -12.19 10.99 3.55
CA PHE A 252 -12.07 11.25 4.98
C PHE A 252 -11.27 10.12 5.64
N GLU A 253 -9.96 10.30 5.72
CA GLU A 253 -9.04 9.46 6.48
C GLU A 253 -8.05 10.38 7.20
N ASN A 254 -7.85 10.15 8.50
CA ASN A 254 -6.91 10.90 9.32
C ASN A 254 -5.46 10.78 8.82
N GLY A 255 -4.61 11.73 9.20
CA GLY A 255 -3.23 11.75 8.75
C GLY A 255 -2.38 10.61 9.27
N ILE A 256 -2.57 10.17 10.51
CA ILE A 256 -1.79 9.08 11.13
C ILE A 256 -1.89 7.79 10.31
N VAL A 257 -3.10 7.45 9.85
CA VAL A 257 -3.33 6.28 8.98
C VAL A 257 -3.00 6.57 7.50
N SER A 258 -3.07 7.82 7.05
CA SER A 258 -2.69 8.19 5.67
C SER A 258 -1.18 8.11 5.43
N PHE A 259 -0.35 8.60 6.35
CA PHE A 259 1.12 8.46 6.27
C PHE A 259 1.57 7.06 6.69
N ASN A 260 0.86 6.45 7.66
CA ASN A 260 1.04 5.08 8.13
C ASN A 260 2.51 4.70 8.43
N LEU A 261 3.17 5.53 9.25
CA LEU A 261 4.57 5.31 9.62
C LEU A 261 4.78 3.94 10.31
N PRO A 262 5.92 3.28 10.09
CA PRO A 262 6.15 1.93 10.61
C PRO A 262 6.29 1.94 12.14
N ILE A 263 5.27 1.44 12.84
CA ILE A 263 5.18 1.37 14.30
C ILE A 263 6.30 0.50 14.94
N ALA A 264 6.84 -0.47 14.20
CA ALA A 264 7.93 -1.33 14.68
C ALA A 264 8.94 -1.61 13.57
N ARG A 265 10.21 -1.88 13.93
CA ARG A 265 11.28 -2.13 12.95
C ARG A 265 11.06 -3.39 12.10
N ASP A 266 10.32 -4.38 12.61
CA ASP A 266 9.85 -5.55 11.85
C ASP A 266 8.64 -5.28 10.95
N VAL A 267 8.13 -4.05 10.98
CA VAL A 267 7.15 -3.48 10.05
C VAL A 267 7.88 -2.57 9.03
N LEU A 268 9.22 -2.51 9.04
CA LEU A 268 10.00 -1.84 7.99
C LEU A 268 9.84 -2.59 6.65
N GLY A 269 9.46 -1.81 5.63
CA GLY A 269 9.09 -2.34 4.32
C GLY A 269 7.64 -2.80 4.27
N SER A 270 6.97 -2.46 3.16
CA SER A 270 5.81 -3.12 2.52
C SER A 270 4.57 -3.57 3.33
N ARG A 271 4.54 -3.50 4.66
CA ARG A 271 3.46 -3.94 5.57
C ARG A 271 2.50 -2.80 5.96
N ALA A 272 2.95 -1.55 5.97
CA ALA A 272 2.05 -0.40 6.06
C ALA A 272 1.23 -0.25 4.76
N THR A 273 -0.10 -0.14 4.85
CA THR A 273 -0.97 0.18 3.72
C THR A 273 -0.83 1.66 3.36
N ARG A 274 -0.77 2.01 2.08
CA ARG A 274 -0.63 3.40 1.59
C ARG A 274 -1.94 3.94 1.02
N THR A 275 -3.07 3.50 1.57
CA THR A 275 -4.45 3.65 1.07
C THR A 275 -4.77 5.07 0.61
N THR A 276 -4.46 6.07 1.43
CA THR A 276 -4.70 7.50 1.22
C THR A 276 -3.42 8.32 1.31
N HIS A 277 -2.26 7.69 1.10
CA HIS A 277 -0.98 8.39 1.14
C HIS A 277 -0.96 9.52 0.10
N PRO A 278 -0.40 10.71 0.39
CA PRO A 278 -0.43 11.87 -0.52
C PRO A 278 0.01 11.56 -1.96
N LYS A 279 1.10 10.80 -2.12
CA LYS A 279 1.55 10.29 -3.43
C LYS A 279 0.49 9.47 -4.18
N VAL A 280 -0.24 8.59 -3.49
CA VAL A 280 -1.32 7.79 -4.09
C VAL A 280 -2.49 8.70 -4.49
N ILE A 281 -2.86 9.66 -3.64
CA ILE A 281 -3.95 10.60 -3.91
C ILE A 281 -3.65 11.43 -5.17
N ARG A 282 -2.44 11.98 -5.31
CA ARG A 282 -2.02 12.69 -6.53
C ARG A 282 -1.98 11.75 -7.76
N GLY A 283 -1.63 10.48 -7.55
CA GLY A 283 -1.72 9.44 -8.59
C GLY A 283 -3.16 9.22 -9.09
N PHE A 284 -4.14 9.12 -8.17
CA PHE A 284 -5.55 9.02 -8.53
C PHE A 284 -6.04 10.27 -9.28
N GLU A 285 -5.70 11.48 -8.83
CA GLU A 285 -6.02 12.70 -9.58
C GLU A 285 -5.46 12.69 -10.99
N ARG A 286 -4.19 12.28 -11.16
CA ARG A 286 -3.56 12.18 -12.48
C ARG A 286 -4.32 11.20 -13.38
N ILE A 287 -4.59 10.00 -12.89
CA ILE A 287 -5.35 8.97 -13.64
C ILE A 287 -6.72 9.50 -14.06
N PHE A 288 -7.48 10.07 -13.11
CA PHE A 288 -8.85 10.52 -13.38
C PHE A 288 -8.89 11.77 -14.26
N SER A 289 -7.92 12.67 -14.13
CA SER A 289 -7.82 13.85 -15.00
C SER A 289 -7.49 13.47 -16.44
N LEU A 290 -6.58 12.51 -16.63
CA LEU A 290 -6.27 11.96 -17.97
C LEU A 290 -7.48 11.28 -18.61
N LEU A 291 -8.26 10.53 -17.83
CA LEU A 291 -9.49 9.91 -18.32
C LEU A 291 -10.60 10.91 -18.65
N ALA A 292 -10.74 11.97 -17.84
CA ALA A 292 -11.78 12.98 -18.03
C ALA A 292 -11.43 14.02 -19.12
N GLY A 293 -10.15 14.20 -19.43
CA GLY A 293 -9.66 15.29 -20.28
C GLY A 293 -9.73 16.68 -19.60
N GLU A 294 -9.98 16.72 -18.30
CA GLU A 294 -10.08 17.92 -17.48
C GLU A 294 -9.57 17.65 -16.06
N ARG A 295 -9.31 18.70 -15.27
CA ARG A 295 -8.80 18.55 -13.91
C ARG A 295 -9.83 17.91 -12.99
N ILE A 296 -9.41 16.85 -12.31
CA ILE A 296 -10.16 16.17 -11.25
C ILE A 296 -9.41 16.33 -9.92
N ASP A 297 -10.09 16.78 -8.87
CA ASP A 297 -9.54 16.91 -7.53
C ASP A 297 -9.89 15.70 -6.66
N VAL A 298 -8.90 15.17 -5.93
CA VAL A 298 -9.09 14.14 -4.89
C VAL A 298 -8.67 14.75 -3.56
N ARG A 299 -9.66 15.11 -2.74
CA ARG A 299 -9.49 15.87 -1.50
C ARG A 299 -9.29 14.94 -0.31
N THR A 300 -8.41 15.33 0.61
CA THR A 300 -8.19 14.64 1.90
C THR A 300 -8.24 15.62 3.06
N PRO A 301 -9.44 16.08 3.49
CA PRO A 301 -9.57 17.14 4.50
C PRO A 301 -8.94 16.79 5.85
N TYR A 302 -8.88 15.49 6.18
CA TYR A 302 -8.39 15.00 7.47
C TYR A 302 -6.90 14.64 7.48
N ILE A 303 -6.15 14.97 6.43
CA ILE A 303 -4.72 14.62 6.32
C ILE A 303 -3.85 15.22 7.45
N TRP A 304 -4.32 16.28 8.10
CA TRP A 304 -3.64 16.95 9.22
C TRP A 304 -4.25 16.67 10.60
N LEU A 305 -5.33 15.87 10.63
CA LEU A 305 -6.00 15.49 11.87
C LEU A 305 -5.48 14.16 12.39
N THR A 306 -5.38 14.07 13.71
CA THR A 306 -5.22 12.83 14.45
C THR A 306 -6.55 12.09 14.55
N LYS A 307 -6.52 10.79 14.85
CA LYS A 307 -7.78 10.06 15.04
C LYS A 307 -8.57 10.55 16.25
N LYS A 308 -7.90 11.08 17.28
CA LYS A 308 -8.56 11.75 18.42
C LYS A 308 -9.40 12.94 17.92
N GLU A 309 -8.82 13.82 17.12
CA GLU A 309 -9.51 15.00 16.58
C GLU A 309 -10.67 14.62 15.67
N VAL A 310 -10.55 13.51 14.94
CA VAL A 310 -11.66 12.93 14.17
C VAL A 310 -12.80 12.44 15.07
N VAL A 311 -12.50 11.86 16.23
CA VAL A 311 -13.54 11.52 17.23
C VAL A 311 -14.21 12.80 17.74
N GLU A 312 -13.43 13.82 18.06
CA GLU A 312 -13.94 15.12 18.53
C GLU A 312 -14.90 15.75 17.51
N ARG A 313 -14.65 15.66 16.20
CA ARG A 313 -15.61 16.09 15.17
C ARG A 313 -16.99 15.44 15.30
N ILE A 314 -17.06 14.16 15.67
CA ILE A 314 -18.34 13.47 15.90
C ILE A 314 -19.02 13.99 17.17
N LEU A 315 -18.24 14.25 18.22
CA LEU A 315 -18.74 14.74 19.50
C LEU A 315 -19.26 16.18 19.39
N ASP A 316 -18.50 17.06 18.74
CA ASP A 316 -18.82 18.47 18.52
C ASP A 316 -20.14 18.62 17.74
N ASN A 317 -20.41 17.69 16.82
CA ASN A 317 -21.65 17.64 16.05
C ASN A 317 -22.80 16.89 16.76
N SER A 318 -22.66 16.51 18.03
CA SER A 318 -23.67 15.80 18.83
C SER A 318 -24.04 14.38 18.31
N PHE A 319 -23.16 13.74 17.55
CA PHE A 319 -23.35 12.38 17.03
C PHE A 319 -22.57 11.29 17.80
N GLY A 320 -22.03 11.63 18.98
CA GLY A 320 -21.25 10.69 19.81
C GLY A 320 -21.97 9.37 20.13
N HIS A 321 -23.29 9.39 20.24
CA HIS A 321 -24.11 8.19 20.49
C HIS A 321 -24.07 7.16 19.33
N LEU A 322 -23.62 7.55 18.13
CA LEU A 322 -23.42 6.65 16.97
C LEU A 322 -21.98 6.15 16.84
N LEU A 323 -21.04 6.66 17.65
CA LEU A 323 -19.65 6.22 17.64
C LEU A 323 -19.51 4.68 17.73
N PRO A 324 -20.21 3.96 18.61
CA PRO A 324 -20.11 2.49 18.72
C PRO A 324 -20.64 1.73 17.50
N ARG A 325 -21.45 2.38 16.65
CA ARG A 325 -22.02 1.78 15.45
C ARG A 325 -21.02 1.74 14.29
N THR A 326 -20.04 2.63 14.30
CA THR A 326 -18.95 2.67 13.30
C THR A 326 -17.95 1.53 13.52
N VAL A 327 -17.28 1.09 12.44
CA VAL A 327 -16.33 -0.04 12.53
C VAL A 327 -15.02 0.26 11.80
N SER A 328 -13.90 0.27 12.55
CA SER A 328 -12.54 0.47 12.02
C SER A 328 -11.74 -0.84 11.91
N CYS A 329 -12.26 -1.96 12.41
CA CYS A 329 -11.52 -3.22 12.48
C CYS A 329 -11.14 -3.77 11.09
N ALA A 330 -9.88 -4.19 10.92
CA ALA A 330 -9.39 -4.74 9.65
C ALA A 330 -9.84 -6.21 9.38
N HIS A 331 -10.50 -6.85 10.36
CA HIS A 331 -10.81 -8.28 10.34
C HIS A 331 -12.32 -8.57 10.34
N PRO A 332 -13.06 -8.28 9.26
CA PRO A 332 -14.52 -8.46 9.21
C PRO A 332 -15.00 -9.89 9.42
N ARG A 333 -14.13 -10.89 9.20
CA ARG A 333 -14.45 -12.30 9.45
C ARG A 333 -14.61 -12.62 10.94
N SER A 334 -13.97 -11.89 11.84
CA SER A 334 -14.07 -12.13 13.29
C SER A 334 -15.23 -11.40 13.97
N TRP A 335 -15.98 -10.57 13.25
CA TRP A 335 -17.07 -9.77 13.84
C TRP A 335 -18.27 -10.65 14.22
N THR A 336 -18.81 -10.42 15.41
CA THR A 336 -20.10 -10.94 15.85
C THR A 336 -21.12 -9.81 15.97
N THR A 337 -22.36 -10.14 16.29
CA THR A 337 -23.40 -9.12 16.54
C THR A 337 -23.06 -8.25 17.75
N SER A 338 -22.37 -8.81 18.76
CA SER A 338 -22.01 -8.14 20.01
C SER A 338 -20.61 -7.54 20.03
N VAL A 339 -19.66 -8.07 19.25
CA VAL A 339 -18.26 -7.63 19.24
C VAL A 339 -17.80 -7.40 17.81
N ARG A 340 -17.64 -6.14 17.44
CA ARG A 340 -17.23 -5.70 16.09
C ARG A 340 -15.74 -5.32 16.02
N HIS A 341 -15.07 -5.15 17.15
CA HIS A 341 -13.65 -4.79 17.21
C HIS A 341 -12.83 -5.90 17.85
N CYS A 342 -11.70 -6.27 17.25
CA CYS A 342 -10.86 -7.35 17.80
C CYS A 342 -9.96 -6.88 18.95
N GLY A 343 -9.73 -5.57 19.10
CA GLY A 343 -8.87 -5.01 20.16
C GLY A 343 -7.36 -5.29 20.00
N ALA A 344 -6.96 -5.91 18.88
CA ALA A 344 -5.58 -6.35 18.67
C ALA A 344 -4.95 -5.89 17.35
N CYS A 345 -5.74 -5.59 16.33
CA CYS A 345 -5.18 -5.01 15.10
C CYS A 345 -4.86 -3.53 15.30
N SER A 346 -3.88 -3.01 14.54
CA SER A 346 -3.46 -1.60 14.62
C SER A 346 -4.64 -0.62 14.54
N GLN A 347 -5.60 -0.87 13.65
CA GLN A 347 -6.80 -0.04 13.50
C GLN A 347 -7.72 -0.03 14.73
N CYS A 348 -7.82 -1.15 15.47
CA CYS A 348 -8.61 -1.20 16.72
C CYS A 348 -7.87 -0.53 17.87
N ILE A 349 -6.54 -0.70 17.94
CA ILE A 349 -5.68 -0.08 18.95
C ILE A 349 -5.73 1.44 18.80
N ASP A 350 -5.47 1.94 17.61
CA ASP A 350 -5.52 3.36 17.25
C ASP A 350 -6.90 3.98 17.54
N ARG A 351 -7.98 3.31 17.09
CA ARG A 351 -9.36 3.72 17.42
C ARG A 351 -9.56 3.82 18.94
N ARG A 352 -9.23 2.76 19.69
CA ARG A 352 -9.55 2.72 21.12
C ARG A 352 -8.76 3.79 21.89
N PHE A 353 -7.50 4.00 21.53
CA PHE A 353 -6.74 5.12 22.08
C PHE A 353 -7.39 6.46 21.77
N ALA A 354 -7.78 6.70 20.51
CA ALA A 354 -8.40 7.96 20.11
C ALA A 354 -9.70 8.25 20.87
N VAL A 355 -10.56 7.25 21.03
CA VAL A 355 -11.82 7.36 21.79
C VAL A 355 -11.56 7.69 23.26
N LEU A 356 -10.58 7.02 23.89
CA LEU A 356 -10.22 7.32 25.27
C LEU A 356 -9.54 8.69 25.43
N ALA A 357 -8.73 9.11 24.44
CA ALA A 357 -8.03 10.39 24.46
C ALA A 357 -8.97 11.59 24.21
N ALA A 358 -10.13 11.35 23.61
CA ALA A 358 -11.22 12.31 23.43
C ALA A 358 -12.27 12.24 24.56
N ASP A 359 -11.95 11.57 25.68
CA ASP A 359 -12.84 11.36 26.83
C ASP A 359 -14.21 10.75 26.47
N ALA A 360 -14.27 9.98 25.38
CA ALA A 360 -15.48 9.33 24.86
C ALA A 360 -15.59 7.85 25.26
N GLY A 361 -14.81 7.41 26.25
CA GLY A 361 -14.76 6.02 26.71
C GLY A 361 -16.10 5.46 27.23
N ASP A 362 -16.96 6.32 27.79
CA ASP A 362 -18.30 5.94 28.27
C ASP A 362 -19.30 5.71 27.12
N LEU A 363 -19.07 6.33 25.97
CA LEU A 363 -19.91 6.15 24.79
C LEU A 363 -19.64 4.81 24.10
N GLU A 364 -18.40 4.33 24.16
CA GLU A 364 -17.96 3.07 23.57
C GLU A 364 -17.35 2.19 24.67
N PRO A 365 -18.10 1.25 25.27
CA PRO A 365 -17.59 0.45 26.37
C PRO A 365 -16.51 -0.55 25.91
N ALA A 366 -15.63 -0.95 26.83
CA ALA A 366 -14.58 -1.93 26.57
C ALA A 366 -15.12 -3.29 26.07
N THR A 367 -16.37 -3.62 26.39
CA THR A 367 -17.07 -4.85 25.96
C THR A 367 -17.33 -4.91 24.45
N ASP A 368 -17.22 -3.79 23.73
CA ASP A 368 -17.34 -3.76 22.27
C ASP A 368 -16.09 -4.33 21.57
N TYR A 369 -15.04 -4.59 22.35
CA TYR A 369 -13.77 -5.15 21.93
C TYR A 369 -13.60 -6.57 22.47
N ALA A 370 -13.10 -7.48 21.61
CA ALA A 370 -12.75 -8.84 22.03
C ALA A 370 -11.61 -8.84 23.06
N ILE A 371 -10.71 -7.87 22.97
CA ILE A 371 -9.61 -7.66 23.92
C ILE A 371 -9.61 -6.17 24.28
N ASP A 372 -9.85 -5.85 25.55
CA ASP A 372 -9.74 -4.47 26.02
C ASP A 372 -8.31 -3.94 25.83
N LEU A 373 -8.19 -2.67 25.43
CA LEU A 373 -6.91 -2.04 25.14
C LEU A 373 -5.97 -2.05 26.36
N LEU A 374 -6.45 -1.59 27.52
CA LEU A 374 -5.61 -1.32 28.69
C LEU A 374 -5.44 -2.55 29.58
N THR A 375 -6.52 -3.25 29.88
CA THR A 375 -6.57 -4.32 30.89
C THR A 375 -6.74 -5.72 30.30
N GLY A 376 -7.06 -5.84 29.02
CA GLY A 376 -7.29 -7.14 28.37
C GLY A 376 -6.03 -8.03 28.36
N ASP A 377 -6.18 -9.31 28.71
CA ASP A 377 -5.05 -10.24 28.70
C ASP A 377 -4.66 -10.65 27.29
N ARG A 378 -3.36 -10.62 27.00
CA ARG A 378 -2.75 -11.01 25.73
C ARG A 378 -1.70 -12.11 25.90
N SER A 379 -1.48 -12.64 27.11
CA SER A 379 -0.39 -13.58 27.43
C SER A 379 -0.39 -14.87 26.61
N LEU A 380 -1.51 -15.25 26.01
CA LEU A 380 -1.67 -16.46 25.19
C LEU A 380 -1.65 -16.19 23.68
N ASP A 381 -1.37 -14.95 23.24
CA ASP A 381 -1.51 -14.53 21.85
C ASP A 381 -0.20 -13.91 21.31
N GLU A 382 0.14 -14.13 20.05
CA GLU A 382 1.25 -13.44 19.34
C GLU A 382 0.98 -11.92 19.22
N LYS A 383 -0.23 -11.47 19.57
CA LYS A 383 -0.74 -10.09 19.49
C LYS A 383 -0.27 -9.14 20.60
N ILE A 384 0.62 -9.56 21.51
CA ILE A 384 1.23 -8.66 22.53
C ILE A 384 2.09 -7.56 21.89
N ARG A 385 2.79 -7.90 20.81
CA ARG A 385 3.83 -7.04 20.23
C ARG A 385 3.29 -5.71 19.71
N MET A 386 2.15 -5.73 19.02
CA MET A 386 1.59 -4.55 18.35
C MET A 386 1.27 -3.40 19.31
N PRO A 387 0.47 -3.57 20.39
CA PRO A 387 0.15 -2.46 21.28
C PRO A 387 1.37 -1.92 22.04
N VAL A 388 2.32 -2.78 22.43
CA VAL A 388 3.56 -2.34 23.10
C VAL A 388 4.44 -1.53 22.13
N ALA A 389 4.62 -2.02 20.90
CA ALA A 389 5.35 -1.29 19.87
C ALA A 389 4.66 0.04 19.53
N TYR A 390 3.33 0.07 19.48
CA TYR A 390 2.54 1.28 19.27
C TYR A 390 2.84 2.35 20.33
N VAL A 391 2.82 1.96 21.60
CA VAL A 391 3.17 2.86 22.71
C VAL A 391 4.62 3.31 22.62
N LYS A 392 5.56 2.38 22.38
CA LYS A 392 6.99 2.71 22.31
C LYS A 392 7.31 3.65 21.15
N PHE A 393 6.63 3.47 20.01
CA PHE A 393 6.71 4.37 18.86
C PHE A 393 6.27 5.80 19.24
N CYS A 394 5.14 5.93 19.93
CA CYS A 394 4.64 7.24 20.39
C CYS A 394 5.59 7.89 21.41
N GLN A 395 6.12 7.13 22.37
CA GLN A 395 7.15 7.64 23.29
C GLN A 395 8.37 8.16 22.52
N THR A 396 8.84 7.40 21.53
CA THR A 396 9.99 7.80 20.70
C THR A 396 9.71 9.09 19.93
N ILE A 397 8.49 9.30 19.44
CA ILE A 397 8.10 10.56 18.78
C ILE A 397 8.21 11.73 19.75
N LEU A 398 7.68 11.60 20.98
CA LEU A 398 7.70 12.68 21.97
C LEU A 398 9.12 12.99 22.46
N ASP A 399 9.99 11.99 22.52
CA ASP A 399 11.39 12.15 22.89
C ASP A 399 12.25 12.69 21.73
N SER A 400 11.71 12.75 20.51
CA SER A 400 12.44 13.13 19.30
C SER A 400 12.13 14.56 18.85
N GLY A 401 13.18 15.37 18.68
CA GLY A 401 13.07 16.60 17.91
C GLY A 401 12.76 16.33 16.43
N LYS A 402 12.26 17.35 15.70
CA LYS A 402 11.84 17.26 14.29
C LYS A 402 12.87 16.58 13.36
N THR A 403 14.14 16.94 13.47
CA THR A 403 15.22 16.34 12.66
C THR A 403 15.35 14.85 12.93
N GLN A 404 15.31 14.44 14.20
CA GLN A 404 15.42 13.04 14.59
C GLN A 404 14.17 12.25 14.17
N PHE A 405 12.99 12.86 14.24
CA PHE A 405 11.76 12.27 13.71
C PHE A 405 11.87 11.91 12.23
N MET A 406 12.41 12.80 11.40
CA MET A 406 12.63 12.54 9.96
C MET A 406 13.66 11.43 9.73
N VAL A 407 14.77 11.42 10.48
CA VAL A 407 15.80 10.37 10.39
C VAL A 407 15.23 9.00 10.79
N ASN A 408 14.39 8.96 11.83
CA ASN A 408 13.77 7.73 12.30
C ASN A 408 12.63 7.26 11.38
N ASN A 409 12.03 8.16 10.60
CA ASN A 409 10.88 7.89 9.74
C ASN A 409 11.12 8.41 8.31
N PRO A 410 12.09 7.85 7.56
CA PRO A 410 12.43 8.32 6.23
C PRO A 410 11.27 8.20 5.22
N GLN A 411 10.25 7.39 5.52
CA GLN A 411 9.04 7.26 4.72
C GLN A 411 8.28 8.59 4.58
N VAL A 412 8.43 9.51 5.54
CA VAL A 412 7.86 10.87 5.47
C VAL A 412 8.30 11.59 4.19
N ALA A 413 9.55 11.40 3.75
CA ALA A 413 10.08 12.03 2.54
C ALA A 413 9.26 11.69 1.29
N SER A 414 8.63 10.51 1.26
CA SER A 414 7.80 10.08 0.12
C SER A 414 6.50 10.88 -0.02
N ALA A 415 6.11 11.65 1.00
CA ALA A 415 4.89 12.47 1.01
C ALA A 415 5.15 13.97 0.80
N LEU A 416 6.33 14.48 1.15
CA LEU A 416 6.59 15.93 1.24
C LEU A 416 6.31 16.69 -0.07
N ASN A 417 6.63 16.09 -1.22
CA ASN A 417 6.46 16.72 -2.54
C ASN A 417 5.02 16.64 -3.09
N TYR A 418 4.07 16.10 -2.33
CA TYR A 418 2.70 15.83 -2.81
C TYR A 418 1.66 16.75 -2.16
N PHE A 419 2.09 17.89 -1.62
CA PHE A 419 1.25 18.97 -1.12
C PHE A 419 1.51 20.24 -1.94
N PRO A 420 0.69 20.54 -2.96
CA PRO A 420 0.99 21.62 -3.92
C PRO A 420 1.03 23.02 -3.28
N ASP A 421 0.30 23.20 -2.18
CA ASP A 421 0.15 24.49 -1.50
C ASP A 421 1.16 24.71 -0.36
N LEU A 422 2.07 23.75 -0.13
CA LEU A 422 3.04 23.79 0.98
C LEU A 422 4.47 23.59 0.47
N SER A 423 5.44 24.23 1.12
CA SER A 423 6.85 23.85 0.96
C SER A 423 7.12 22.52 1.66
N CYS A 424 8.20 21.82 1.28
CA CYS A 424 8.61 20.58 1.95
C CYS A 424 8.85 20.76 3.45
N ASP A 425 9.39 21.92 3.86
CA ASP A 425 9.62 22.23 5.28
C ASP A 425 8.31 22.43 6.04
N LEU A 426 7.36 23.17 5.48
CA LEU A 426 6.02 23.37 6.06
C LEU A 426 5.24 22.06 6.12
N ALA A 427 5.32 21.23 5.09
CA ALA A 427 4.72 19.90 5.09
C ALA A 427 5.35 19.03 6.19
N LEU A 428 6.67 19.02 6.32
CA LEU A 428 7.36 18.28 7.39
C LEU A 428 6.94 18.78 8.78
N ASP A 429 6.80 20.10 8.96
CA ASP A 429 6.36 20.70 10.20
C ASP A 429 4.96 20.22 10.59
N GLN A 430 4.01 20.23 9.65
CA GLN A 430 2.64 19.75 9.90
C GLN A 430 2.57 18.24 10.14
N ILE A 431 3.38 17.45 9.42
CA ILE A 431 3.47 16.00 9.66
C ILE A 431 4.01 15.73 11.06
N TRP A 432 5.11 16.39 11.45
CA TRP A 432 5.72 16.19 12.76
C TRP A 432 4.78 16.64 13.89
N ASP A 433 4.19 17.83 13.79
CA ASP A 433 3.24 18.35 14.77
C ASP A 433 2.06 17.39 14.99
N MET A 434 1.46 16.89 13.91
CA MET A 434 0.36 15.94 14.00
C MET A 434 0.75 14.63 14.69
N HIS A 435 1.91 14.06 14.35
CA HIS A 435 2.40 12.85 15.01
C HIS A 435 2.72 13.10 16.49
N HIS A 436 3.22 14.29 16.83
CA HIS A 436 3.49 14.68 18.21
C HIS A 436 2.20 14.84 19.02
N ARG A 437 1.18 15.52 18.48
CA ARG A 437 -0.17 15.62 19.09
C ARG A 437 -0.79 14.25 19.30
N HIS A 438 -0.70 13.37 18.29
CA HIS A 438 -1.19 12.00 18.39
C HIS A 438 -0.50 11.25 19.52
N ALA A 439 0.83 11.24 19.54
CA ALA A 439 1.63 10.56 20.55
C ALA A 439 1.35 11.07 21.97
N ALA A 440 1.16 12.38 22.14
CA ALA A 440 0.76 12.99 23.41
C ALA A 440 -0.61 12.48 23.88
N GLY A 441 -1.58 12.36 22.96
CA GLY A 441 -2.90 11.76 23.24
C GLY A 441 -2.79 10.32 23.71
N ILE A 442 -1.93 9.50 23.08
CA ILE A 442 -1.68 8.10 23.49
C ILE A 442 -1.12 8.03 24.91
N LEU A 443 -0.13 8.87 25.26
CA LEU A 443 0.44 8.86 26.60
C LEU A 443 -0.54 9.34 27.66
N SER A 444 -1.35 10.37 27.36
CA SER A 444 -2.39 10.82 28.28
C SER A 444 -3.36 9.70 28.66
N VAL A 445 -3.73 8.83 27.71
CA VAL A 445 -4.57 7.64 27.98
C VAL A 445 -3.87 6.65 28.90
N LEU A 446 -2.57 6.40 28.71
CA LEU A 446 -1.80 5.50 29.58
C LEU A 446 -1.66 6.06 31.00
N GLU A 447 -1.40 7.35 31.15
CA GLU A 447 -1.34 8.03 32.45
C GLU A 447 -2.70 8.04 33.16
N GLY A 448 -3.79 8.22 32.41
CA GLY A 448 -5.15 8.05 32.90
C GLY A 448 -5.39 6.62 33.41
N GLY A 449 -5.03 5.62 32.60
CA GLY A 449 -5.12 4.20 32.97
C GLY A 449 -4.27 3.86 34.20
N LEU A 450 -3.04 4.38 34.30
CA LEU A 450 -2.17 4.18 35.46
C LEU A 450 -2.83 4.71 36.75
N ARG A 451 -3.42 5.91 36.70
CA ARG A 451 -4.15 6.49 37.84
C ARG A 451 -5.35 5.64 38.22
N GLN A 452 -6.18 5.27 37.23
CA GLN A 452 -7.39 4.49 37.42
C GLN A 452 -7.13 3.08 37.99
N TYR A 453 -6.09 2.40 37.51
CA TYR A 453 -5.79 1.01 37.85
C TYR A 453 -4.59 0.85 38.80
N SER A 454 -4.15 1.93 39.44
CA SER A 454 -2.99 1.96 40.36
C SER A 454 -3.04 0.89 41.45
N SER A 455 -4.19 0.72 42.13
CA SER A 455 -4.35 -0.32 43.16
C SER A 455 -4.31 -1.73 42.56
N ALA A 456 -4.79 -1.92 41.34
CA ALA A 456 -4.81 -3.22 40.69
C ALA A 456 -3.40 -3.65 40.24
N LEU A 457 -2.60 -2.69 39.73
CA LEU A 457 -1.18 -2.86 39.41
C LEU A 457 -0.36 -3.17 40.66
N ALA A 458 -0.51 -2.38 41.73
CA ALA A 458 0.24 -2.57 42.98
C ALA A 458 -0.01 -3.93 43.63
N ARG A 459 -1.23 -4.47 43.47
CA ARG A 459 -1.62 -5.80 43.98
C ARG A 459 -1.35 -6.93 42.99
N ASN A 460 -0.78 -6.65 41.81
CA ASN A 460 -0.59 -7.62 40.72
C ASN A 460 -1.88 -8.38 40.34
N THR A 461 -3.02 -7.67 40.34
CA THR A 461 -4.34 -8.24 39.99
C THR A 461 -4.74 -8.00 38.54
N LEU A 462 -4.04 -7.12 37.82
CA LEU A 462 -4.19 -7.02 36.37
C LEU A 462 -3.52 -8.21 35.67
N PRO A 463 -4.07 -8.70 34.55
CA PRO A 463 -3.43 -9.73 33.76
C PRO A 463 -2.00 -9.34 33.34
N PRO A 464 -1.03 -10.26 33.38
CA PRO A 464 0.35 -9.98 32.97
C PRO A 464 0.48 -9.53 31.51
N GLY A 465 -0.39 -10.00 30.62
CA GLY A 465 -0.43 -9.61 29.20
C GLY A 465 -1.26 -8.35 28.93
N SER A 466 -1.78 -7.67 29.96
CA SER A 466 -2.45 -6.38 29.76
C SER A 466 -1.46 -5.28 29.40
N LEU A 467 -1.89 -4.30 28.60
CA LEU A 467 -1.00 -3.22 28.16
C LEU A 467 -0.44 -2.43 29.35
N LEU A 468 -1.27 -2.17 30.37
CA LEU A 468 -0.81 -1.49 31.59
C LEU A 468 0.25 -2.32 32.33
N SER A 469 0.06 -3.63 32.49
CA SER A 469 1.09 -4.50 33.09
C SER A 469 2.37 -4.54 32.24
N LEU A 470 2.26 -4.58 30.92
CA LEU A 470 3.42 -4.62 30.03
C LEU A 470 4.20 -3.31 30.01
N CYS A 471 3.52 -2.17 30.16
CA CYS A 471 4.16 -0.85 30.21
C CYS A 471 4.73 -0.50 31.59
N PHE A 472 4.10 -0.97 32.68
CA PHE A 472 4.39 -0.48 34.05
C PHE A 472 4.77 -1.56 35.06
N SER A 473 4.53 -2.84 34.77
CA SER A 473 4.81 -3.97 35.67
C SER A 473 5.83 -4.93 35.05
N ARG A 474 7.08 -4.48 34.87
CA ARG A 474 8.32 -5.29 34.95
C ARG A 474 9.56 -4.48 34.56
N THR A 475 10.58 -4.54 35.42
CA THR A 475 12.00 -4.46 35.08
C THR A 475 12.30 -5.34 33.86
N HIS A 476 12.78 -4.73 32.77
CA HIS A 476 13.32 -5.34 31.54
C HIS A 476 12.64 -6.64 31.01
N ILE A 477 11.82 -6.49 29.98
CA ILE A 477 11.74 -7.47 28.91
C ILE A 477 12.34 -6.82 27.66
N GLU A 478 13.67 -6.76 27.61
CA GLU A 478 14.32 -6.80 26.29
C GLU A 478 14.13 -8.24 25.81
N ALA A 479 13.23 -8.44 24.84
CA ALA A 479 13.42 -9.58 23.96
C ALA A 479 14.79 -9.31 23.32
N PRO A 480 15.82 -10.16 23.55
CA PRO A 480 17.06 -9.99 22.83
C PRO A 480 16.71 -9.96 21.34
N PRO A 481 17.22 -9.01 20.56
CA PRO A 481 17.12 -9.12 19.12
C PRO A 481 17.60 -10.52 18.76
N LEU A 482 16.85 -11.24 17.90
CA LEU A 482 17.31 -12.53 17.40
C LEU A 482 18.78 -12.33 17.00
N GLU A 483 19.70 -13.10 17.61
CA GLU A 483 21.11 -13.04 17.23
C GLU A 483 21.15 -13.27 15.70
N ASP A 484 21.73 -12.32 14.96
CA ASP A 484 21.68 -12.12 13.49
C ASP A 484 20.56 -11.25 12.89
N TYR A 485 19.54 -10.76 13.60
CA TYR A 485 18.51 -9.90 13.00
C TYR A 485 19.04 -8.53 12.59
N ASP A 486 19.80 -7.84 13.43
CA ASP A 486 20.38 -6.53 13.09
C ASP A 486 21.41 -6.66 11.97
N ARG A 487 22.11 -7.80 11.90
CA ARG A 487 23.03 -8.11 10.79
C ARG A 487 22.27 -8.42 9.50
N GLN A 488 21.23 -9.25 9.54
CA GLN A 488 20.40 -9.58 8.39
C GLN A 488 19.58 -8.37 7.89
N LEU A 489 19.13 -7.52 8.82
CA LEU A 489 18.46 -6.25 8.55
C LEU A 489 19.45 -5.23 8.01
N GLY A 490 20.67 -5.16 8.53
CA GLY A 490 21.77 -4.39 7.95
C GLY A 490 22.06 -4.84 6.52
N GLU A 491 22.31 -6.14 6.31
CA GLU A 491 22.50 -6.75 4.98
C GLU A 491 21.27 -6.57 4.07
N PHE A 492 20.06 -6.46 4.60
CA PHE A 492 18.82 -6.22 3.84
C PHE A 492 18.60 -4.75 3.50
N MET A 493 18.84 -3.84 4.45
CA MET A 493 18.76 -2.40 4.25
C MET A 493 19.88 -1.94 3.32
N ASP A 494 21.07 -2.52 3.44
CA ASP A 494 22.17 -2.34 2.49
C ASP A 494 21.75 -2.83 1.09
N ARG A 495 21.09 -3.99 0.98
CA ARG A 495 20.51 -4.47 -0.30
C ARG A 495 19.39 -3.59 -0.86
N LEU A 496 18.60 -2.93 -0.01
CA LEU A 496 17.50 -2.04 -0.43
C LEU A 496 17.97 -0.62 -0.77
N ALA A 497 19.05 -0.17 -0.12
CA ALA A 497 19.68 1.12 -0.35
C ALA A 497 20.72 1.06 -1.48
N GLN A 498 21.20 -0.12 -1.84
CA GLN A 498 22.07 -0.31 -3.00
C GLN A 498 21.25 -0.17 -4.28
N PRO A 499 21.51 0.85 -5.11
CA PRO A 499 20.92 0.95 -6.43
C PRO A 499 21.32 -0.30 -7.24
N VAL A 500 20.32 -0.96 -7.81
CA VAL A 500 20.53 -2.17 -8.61
C VAL A 500 21.25 -1.76 -9.89
N CYS A 501 22.52 -2.14 -10.01
CA CYS A 501 23.26 -1.94 -11.26
C CYS A 501 22.67 -2.82 -12.36
N GLU A 502 22.05 -2.16 -13.33
CA GLU A 502 21.56 -2.77 -14.55
C GLU A 502 22.65 -2.74 -15.64
N PHE A 503 22.87 -3.88 -16.28
CA PHE A 503 23.82 -4.00 -17.39
C PHE A 503 23.27 -4.93 -18.48
N ALA A 504 23.71 -4.74 -19.72
CA ALA A 504 23.35 -5.61 -20.84
C ALA A 504 24.60 -6.19 -21.49
N VAL A 505 24.60 -7.50 -21.76
CA VAL A 505 25.72 -8.18 -22.42
C VAL A 505 25.44 -8.27 -23.91
N ASP A 506 26.29 -7.62 -24.71
CA ASP A 506 26.27 -7.68 -26.17
C ASP A 506 27.46 -8.52 -26.63
N LEU A 507 27.20 -9.80 -26.90
CA LEU A 507 28.24 -10.76 -27.29
C LEU A 507 28.77 -10.49 -28.71
N ASP A 508 27.91 -9.98 -29.60
CA ASP A 508 28.27 -9.68 -30.99
C ASP A 508 29.21 -8.48 -31.05
N ALA A 509 28.89 -7.41 -30.32
CA ALA A 509 29.74 -6.23 -30.21
C ALA A 509 30.90 -6.40 -29.22
N LYS A 510 30.94 -7.49 -28.44
CA LYS A 510 31.88 -7.75 -27.33
C LYS A 510 31.90 -6.61 -26.31
N ARG A 511 30.70 -6.18 -25.88
CA ARG A 511 30.51 -5.05 -24.95
C ARG A 511 29.58 -5.40 -23.80
N ILE A 512 29.85 -4.80 -22.64
CA ILE A 512 28.94 -4.77 -21.49
C ILE A 512 28.40 -3.35 -21.38
N TRP A 513 27.13 -3.15 -21.68
CA TRP A 513 26.48 -1.83 -21.66
C TRP A 513 25.91 -1.52 -20.28
N PHE A 514 25.97 -0.26 -19.90
CA PHE A 514 25.35 0.32 -18.72
C PHE A 514 24.43 1.47 -19.16
N ARG A 515 23.60 1.96 -18.24
CA ARG A 515 22.78 3.17 -18.48
C ARG A 515 23.69 4.39 -18.74
N GLY A 516 23.27 5.28 -19.64
CA GLY A 516 24.04 6.45 -20.07
C GLY A 516 25.03 6.17 -21.21
N ASP A 517 24.79 5.14 -22.02
CA ASP A 517 25.61 4.71 -23.17
C ASP A 517 27.08 4.35 -22.84
N TYR A 518 27.43 4.24 -21.56
CA TYR A 518 28.72 3.73 -21.12
C TYR A 518 28.81 2.22 -21.36
N TYR A 519 29.97 1.74 -21.81
CA TYR A 519 30.21 0.32 -22.00
C TYR A 519 31.63 -0.09 -21.61
N LEU A 520 31.77 -1.34 -21.16
CA LEU A 520 33.06 -2.03 -21.02
C LEU A 520 33.33 -2.87 -22.27
N ASP A 521 34.57 -2.89 -22.73
CA ASP A 521 35.03 -3.71 -23.84
C ASP A 521 36.35 -4.44 -23.52
N GLY A 522 36.95 -5.06 -24.54
CA GLY A 522 38.29 -5.63 -24.46
C GLY A 522 38.49 -6.62 -23.31
N ALA A 523 39.49 -6.37 -22.47
CA ALA A 523 39.82 -7.23 -21.33
C ALA A 523 38.70 -7.25 -20.28
N ASN A 524 38.05 -6.11 -20.02
CA ASN A 524 36.96 -6.02 -19.04
C ASN A 524 35.74 -6.82 -19.50
N PHE A 525 35.39 -6.74 -20.78
CA PHE A 525 34.36 -7.61 -21.37
C PHE A 525 34.69 -9.09 -21.16
N ARG A 526 35.92 -9.52 -21.48
CA ARG A 526 36.32 -10.94 -21.33
C ARG A 526 36.17 -11.43 -19.89
N LEU A 527 36.56 -10.61 -18.91
CA LEU A 527 36.43 -10.94 -17.48
C LEU A 527 34.97 -11.08 -17.05
N VAL A 528 34.10 -10.15 -17.44
CA VAL A 528 32.66 -10.25 -17.15
C VAL A 528 32.03 -11.45 -17.86
N ALA A 529 32.37 -11.67 -19.14
CA ALA A 529 31.89 -12.80 -19.92
C ALA A 529 32.34 -14.16 -19.35
N ALA A 530 33.52 -14.25 -18.72
CA ALA A 530 33.98 -15.48 -18.07
C ALA A 530 33.21 -15.83 -16.79
N LEU A 531 32.59 -14.82 -16.15
CA LEU A 531 31.83 -14.96 -14.90
C LEU A 531 30.30 -14.98 -15.11
N ILE A 532 29.81 -14.45 -16.24
CA ILE A 532 28.37 -14.27 -16.50
C ILE A 532 27.60 -15.59 -16.54
N GLU A 533 28.23 -16.68 -16.97
CA GLU A 533 27.57 -17.97 -17.11
C GLU A 533 27.16 -18.55 -15.74
N ASN A 534 28.01 -18.42 -14.73
CA ASN A 534 27.68 -18.79 -13.36
C ASN A 534 26.56 -17.91 -12.80
N HIS A 535 26.58 -16.61 -13.12
CA HIS A 535 25.54 -15.65 -12.72
C HIS A 535 24.18 -16.01 -13.32
N ARG A 536 24.12 -16.20 -14.65
CA ARG A 536 22.90 -16.60 -15.37
C ARG A 536 22.37 -17.94 -14.89
N SER A 537 23.24 -18.94 -14.73
CA SER A 537 22.86 -20.27 -14.25
C SER A 537 22.31 -20.24 -12.82
N ALA A 538 22.94 -19.48 -11.93
CA ALA A 538 22.46 -19.32 -10.56
C ALA A 538 21.15 -18.54 -10.48
N LYS A 539 20.99 -17.48 -11.28
CA LYS A 539 19.73 -16.71 -11.39
C LYS A 539 18.58 -17.57 -11.94
N ALA A 540 18.84 -18.38 -12.96
CA ALA A 540 17.84 -19.29 -13.54
C ALA A 540 17.41 -20.37 -12.56
N ARG A 541 18.32 -20.86 -11.70
CA ARG A 541 18.04 -21.91 -10.71
C ARG A 541 17.66 -21.38 -9.32
N LEU A 542 17.64 -20.06 -9.14
CA LEU A 542 17.38 -19.38 -7.86
C LEU A 542 18.30 -19.86 -6.72
N VAL A 543 19.58 -20.09 -7.03
CA VAL A 543 20.61 -20.49 -6.06
C VAL A 543 21.68 -19.39 -5.92
N GLU A 544 22.54 -19.50 -4.91
CA GLU A 544 23.65 -18.57 -4.74
C GLU A 544 24.62 -18.64 -5.94
N VAL A 545 25.10 -17.49 -6.41
CA VAL A 545 26.06 -17.42 -7.52
C VAL A 545 27.38 -18.06 -7.08
N PRO A 546 27.84 -19.16 -7.71
CA PRO A 546 29.04 -19.84 -7.26
C PRO A 546 30.29 -19.04 -7.62
N PHE A 547 31.26 -19.01 -6.70
CA PHE A 547 32.59 -18.46 -6.96
C PHE A 547 33.35 -19.30 -7.99
N THR A 548 34.04 -18.62 -8.90
CA THR A 548 35.04 -19.23 -9.79
C THR A 548 36.40 -19.11 -9.14
N ARG A 549 37.04 -20.25 -8.84
CA ARG A 549 38.39 -20.29 -8.27
C ARG A 549 39.37 -19.48 -9.11
N THR A 550 40.28 -18.76 -8.45
CA THR A 550 41.27 -17.88 -9.10
C THR A 550 42.03 -18.58 -10.23
N VAL A 551 42.58 -19.77 -9.97
CA VAL A 551 43.30 -20.58 -10.97
C VAL A 551 42.43 -20.83 -12.21
N LYS A 552 41.19 -21.28 -12.02
CA LYS A 552 40.26 -21.60 -13.10
C LYS A 552 39.83 -20.37 -13.90
N LEU A 553 39.69 -19.23 -13.23
CA LEU A 553 39.36 -17.97 -13.89
C LEU A 553 40.55 -17.43 -14.70
N ALA A 554 41.77 -17.55 -14.16
CA ALA A 554 43.00 -17.17 -14.83
C ALA A 554 43.23 -18.02 -16.10
N GLU A 555 43.03 -19.34 -16.00
CA GLU A 555 43.04 -20.27 -17.13
C GLU A 555 42.00 -19.90 -18.20
N LYS A 556 40.75 -19.61 -17.79
CA LYS A 556 39.67 -19.20 -18.72
C LYS A 556 39.99 -17.89 -19.47
N LEU A 557 40.81 -17.03 -18.89
CA LEU A 557 41.18 -15.73 -19.44
C LEU A 557 42.55 -15.72 -20.12
N GLU A 558 43.27 -16.85 -20.08
CA GLU A 558 44.63 -17.02 -20.62
C GLU A 558 45.64 -16.00 -20.03
N ILE A 559 45.55 -15.75 -18.72
CA ILE A 559 46.44 -14.84 -17.98
C ILE A 559 46.94 -15.49 -16.68
N ASP A 560 48.00 -14.96 -16.08
CA ASP A 560 48.45 -15.37 -14.75
C ASP A 560 47.58 -14.78 -13.62
N GLU A 561 47.68 -15.33 -12.41
CA GLU A 561 46.86 -14.89 -11.27
C GLU A 561 47.13 -13.44 -10.84
N ASP A 562 48.34 -12.93 -11.00
CA ASP A 562 48.70 -11.56 -10.63
C ASP A 562 48.09 -10.58 -11.63
N SER A 563 48.18 -10.88 -12.93
CA SER A 563 47.47 -10.17 -14.00
C SER A 563 45.96 -10.16 -13.79
N LEU A 564 45.37 -11.29 -13.37
CA LEU A 564 43.95 -11.38 -13.03
C LEU A 564 43.58 -10.45 -11.86
N ARG A 565 44.36 -10.44 -10.78
CA ARG A 565 44.13 -9.54 -9.63
C ARG A 565 44.19 -8.07 -10.05
N GLN A 566 45.18 -7.71 -10.86
CA GLN A 566 45.31 -6.35 -11.41
C GLN A 566 44.13 -5.98 -12.30
N GLN A 567 43.66 -6.90 -13.15
CA GLN A 567 42.51 -6.68 -14.03
C GLN A 567 41.20 -6.50 -13.25
N VAL A 568 40.96 -7.31 -12.20
CA VAL A 568 39.79 -7.15 -11.32
C VAL A 568 39.81 -5.80 -10.61
N ASN A 569 40.97 -5.38 -10.09
CA ASN A 569 41.10 -4.08 -9.44
C ASN A 569 40.87 -2.91 -10.41
N ARG A 570 41.39 -3.00 -11.64
CA ARG A 570 41.13 -1.99 -12.69
C ARG A 570 39.65 -1.89 -13.03
N LEU A 571 38.99 -3.03 -13.24
CA LEU A 571 37.55 -3.06 -13.53
C LEU A 571 36.72 -2.44 -12.40
N ARG A 572 37.02 -2.81 -11.14
CA ARG A 572 36.33 -2.23 -9.98
C ARG A 572 36.44 -0.72 -9.92
N ASN A 573 37.65 -0.19 -10.12
CA ASN A 573 37.88 1.25 -10.13
C ASN A 573 37.18 1.94 -11.30
N GLU A 574 37.19 1.33 -12.49
CA GLU A 574 36.56 1.91 -13.68
C GLU A 574 35.04 1.98 -13.53
N VAL A 575 34.41 0.87 -13.12
CA VAL A 575 32.96 0.78 -12.90
C VAL A 575 32.53 1.71 -11.75
N ALA A 576 33.26 1.72 -10.64
CA ALA A 576 32.92 2.58 -9.50
C ALA A 576 33.02 4.07 -9.85
N ASN A 577 34.07 4.49 -10.55
CA ASN A 577 34.25 5.89 -10.93
C ASN A 577 33.21 6.33 -11.98
N ARG A 578 32.95 5.52 -13.01
CA ARG A 578 32.02 5.89 -14.09
C ARG A 578 30.57 5.86 -13.64
N LEU A 579 30.12 4.81 -12.95
CA LEU A 579 28.74 4.72 -12.50
C LEU A 579 28.41 5.68 -11.35
N ALA A 580 29.39 6.08 -10.53
CA ALA A 580 29.20 7.16 -9.56
C ALA A 580 28.95 8.51 -10.23
N VAL A 581 29.66 8.80 -11.34
CA VAL A 581 29.53 10.06 -12.07
C VAL A 581 28.28 10.07 -12.94
N ASP A 582 28.01 8.99 -13.67
CA ASP A 582 26.97 8.94 -14.69
C ASP A 582 25.58 8.55 -14.12
N GLN A 583 25.53 7.86 -12.98
CA GLN A 583 24.28 7.35 -12.38
C GLN A 583 24.09 7.72 -10.91
N GLY A 584 25.02 8.46 -10.30
CA GLY A 584 24.96 8.81 -8.87
C GLY A 584 25.10 7.61 -7.93
N ILE A 585 25.60 6.47 -8.44
CA ILE A 585 25.72 5.22 -7.69
C ILE A 585 27.10 5.11 -7.05
N VAL A 586 27.17 5.09 -5.71
CA VAL A 586 28.43 4.83 -5.00
C VAL A 586 28.65 3.32 -4.87
N PHE A 587 29.53 2.75 -5.69
CA PHE A 587 29.97 1.35 -5.58
C PHE A 587 31.06 1.17 -4.53
N GLN A 588 30.90 0.16 -3.69
CA GLN A 588 31.96 -0.43 -2.86
C GLN A 588 32.77 -1.46 -3.66
N ILE A 589 33.93 -1.86 -3.13
CA ILE A 589 34.91 -2.75 -3.78
C ILE A 589 34.30 -4.08 -4.30
N ASN A 590 33.22 -4.57 -3.69
CA ASN A 590 32.62 -5.87 -4.02
C ASN A 590 31.29 -5.77 -4.77
N ASP A 591 30.80 -4.57 -5.09
CA ASP A 591 29.44 -4.39 -5.61
C ASP A 591 29.27 -4.80 -7.09
N PHE A 592 30.37 -4.95 -7.83
CA PHE A 592 30.36 -5.45 -9.22
C PHE A 592 30.96 -6.86 -9.34
N ILE A 593 32.18 -7.06 -8.84
CA ILE A 593 32.82 -8.38 -8.69
C ILE A 593 33.09 -8.60 -7.22
N GLU A 594 32.55 -9.68 -6.66
CA GLU A 594 32.85 -10.13 -5.31
C GLU A 594 34.09 -11.03 -5.31
N ASN A 595 34.92 -10.90 -4.27
CA ASN A 595 36.01 -11.80 -3.99
C ASN A 595 35.84 -12.41 -2.60
N ARG A 596 36.07 -13.72 -2.48
CA ARG A 596 36.22 -14.38 -1.17
C ARG A 596 37.51 -15.18 -1.14
N GLN A 597 38.26 -15.01 -0.05
CA GLN A 597 39.56 -15.67 0.14
C GLN A 597 39.40 -17.20 0.01
N ARG A 598 40.25 -17.83 -0.80
CA ARG A 598 40.24 -19.28 -1.15
C ARG A 598 39.07 -19.77 -2.01
N GLU A 599 38.00 -18.99 -2.19
CA GLU A 599 36.87 -19.36 -3.05
C GLU A 599 36.97 -18.77 -4.46
N GLY A 600 37.56 -17.58 -4.61
CA GLY A 600 37.83 -16.93 -5.90
C GLY A 600 36.92 -15.73 -6.16
N TYR A 601 36.44 -15.57 -7.41
CA TYR A 601 35.67 -14.41 -7.86
C TYR A 601 34.30 -14.79 -8.43
N ARG A 602 33.31 -13.90 -8.26
CA ARG A 602 32.01 -13.98 -8.93
C ARG A 602 31.49 -12.59 -9.28
N LEU A 603 30.57 -12.50 -10.23
CA LEU A 603 29.74 -11.30 -10.36
C LEU A 603 28.85 -11.18 -9.11
N ALA A 604 28.67 -9.95 -8.63
CA ALA A 604 27.87 -9.73 -7.44
C ALA A 604 26.42 -10.20 -7.69
N PRO A 605 25.80 -10.99 -6.80
CA PRO A 605 24.45 -11.49 -6.98
C PRO A 605 23.40 -10.37 -7.11
N ALA A 606 23.69 -9.16 -6.63
CA ALA A 606 22.82 -8.01 -6.76
C ALA A 606 22.73 -7.44 -8.19
N LEU A 607 23.69 -7.73 -9.07
CA LEU A 607 23.68 -7.22 -10.45
C LEU A 607 22.50 -7.78 -11.25
N ARG A 608 21.87 -6.90 -12.05
CA ARG A 608 20.74 -7.26 -12.92
C ARG A 608 21.14 -7.16 -14.38
N GLU A 609 21.13 -8.30 -15.06
CA GLU A 609 21.25 -8.35 -16.51
C GLU A 609 19.89 -8.00 -17.13
N VAL A 610 19.87 -7.03 -18.05
CA VAL A 610 18.69 -6.56 -18.79
C VAL A 610 18.94 -6.60 -20.29
N THR A 611 17.91 -6.39 -21.11
CA THR A 611 18.12 -6.24 -22.55
C THR A 611 18.67 -4.85 -22.88
N ARG A 612 19.36 -4.71 -24.00
CA ARG A 612 19.88 -3.40 -24.45
C ARG A 612 18.77 -2.36 -24.65
N ALA A 613 17.56 -2.78 -25.01
CA ALA A 613 16.41 -1.90 -25.18
C ALA A 613 15.84 -1.38 -23.84
N ASP A 614 16.07 -2.10 -22.74
CA ASP A 614 15.60 -1.70 -21.41
C ASP A 614 16.51 -0.64 -20.78
N LEU A 615 17.80 -0.59 -21.17
CA LEU A 615 18.75 0.42 -20.69
C LEU A 615 18.46 1.83 -21.22
N SER A 616 17.76 1.98 -22.35
CA SER A 616 17.53 3.26 -23.04
C SER A 616 16.16 3.91 -22.81
N ARG A 617 15.25 3.26 -22.07
CA ARG A 617 13.84 3.70 -21.92
C ARG A 617 13.54 4.55 -20.67
N ALA A 618 14.54 4.87 -19.86
CA ALA A 618 14.32 5.49 -18.55
C ALA A 618 14.50 7.02 -18.48
N ASP A 619 14.89 7.68 -19.58
CA ASP A 619 15.25 9.12 -19.59
C ASP A 619 14.28 10.03 -20.36
N HIS A 620 13.00 9.65 -20.47
CA HIS A 620 11.94 10.53 -21.00
C HIS A 620 10.72 10.59 -20.09
#